data_AF-A0A1E7LG39-F1
#
_entry.id   AF-A0A1E7LG39-F1
#
_cell.length_a   1.000
_cell.length_b   1.000
_cell.length_c   1.000
_cell.angle_alpha   90.00
_cell.angle_beta   90.00
_cell.angle_gamma   90.00
#
_symmetry.space_group_name_H-M   'P 1'
#
loop_
_entity.id
_entity.type
_entity.pdbx_description
1 polymer ?
#
loop_
_entity_poly.entity_id
_entity_poly.type
_entity_poly.pdbx_seq_one_letter_code
_entity_poly.pdbx_strand_id
1 'polypeptide(L)'
;MALASTIHHGGDDGIVDDLDTVRGVARWLQQQSENLAGEGLAAGDLVADEELRDAIIGVRRAVRALFARVVSPAPPSPADAHRLMPADEALAHLNAAAAREPVAPQLHWPAEGAPAARLLSAEADPHVRLVAALARDAVDFLSGPEREQLRACHAPRCVRYFLKSHGRQEWCKPSCGNRARVARHYERTRGTTAGP
;
A
#
# COMPACT_ATOMS: atom_id res chain seq x y z
N MET A 1 -0.36 4.27 -1.61
CA MET A 1 -1.47 3.39 -1.13
C MET A 1 -1.65 2.09 -1.93
N ALA A 2 -1.50 2.11 -3.26
CA ALA A 2 -1.72 0.92 -4.10
C ALA A 2 -0.85 -0.27 -3.68
N LEU A 3 0.44 -0.04 -3.41
CA LEU A 3 1.37 -1.08 -2.98
C LEU A 3 0.93 -1.80 -1.71
N ALA A 4 0.53 -1.07 -0.66
CA ALA A 4 0.05 -1.66 0.60
C ALA A 4 -1.27 -2.46 0.44
N SER A 5 -2.02 -2.18 -0.63
CA SER A 5 -3.34 -2.78 -0.92
C SER A 5 -3.28 -4.07 -1.75
N THR A 6 -2.08 -4.48 -2.19
CA THR A 6 -1.83 -5.76 -2.87
C THR A 6 -2.02 -6.99 -1.97
N ILE A 7 -2.12 -6.77 -0.65
CA ILE A 7 -2.60 -7.78 0.30
C ILE A 7 -4.07 -7.50 0.58
N HIS A 8 -4.92 -8.46 0.27
CA HIS A 8 -6.36 -8.33 0.48
C HIS A 8 -6.99 -9.69 0.78
N HIS A 9 -8.28 -9.70 1.14
CA HIS A 9 -9.00 -10.96 1.28
C HIS A 9 -9.58 -11.38 -0.08
N GLY A 10 -9.44 -12.66 -0.43
CA GLY A 10 -9.94 -13.27 -1.68
C GLY A 10 -11.36 -13.82 -1.60
N GLY A 11 -12.20 -13.34 -0.66
CA GLY A 11 -13.52 -13.94 -0.42
C GLY A 11 -13.48 -15.09 0.57
N ASP A 12 -13.56 -16.35 0.12
CA ASP A 12 -13.50 -17.53 0.98
C ASP A 12 -12.08 -18.13 1.07
N ASP A 13 -11.21 -17.81 0.10
CA ASP A 13 -9.85 -18.35 -0.03
C ASP A 13 -8.81 -17.66 0.89
N GLY A 14 -9.26 -16.98 1.95
CA GLY A 14 -8.37 -16.31 2.90
C GLY A 14 -7.68 -15.05 2.36
N ILE A 15 -6.46 -14.79 2.85
CA ILE A 15 -5.65 -13.63 2.46
C ILE A 15 -4.92 -13.95 1.14
N VAL A 16 -5.11 -13.10 0.16
CA VAL A 16 -4.45 -13.10 -1.15
C VAL A 16 -3.38 -12.02 -1.17
N ASP A 17 -2.25 -12.37 -1.80
CA ASP A 17 -1.14 -11.47 -2.07
C ASP A 17 -0.92 -11.39 -3.59
N ASP A 18 -1.25 -10.24 -4.19
CA ASP A 18 -1.13 -10.01 -5.63
C ASP A 18 0.33 -10.11 -6.13
N LEU A 19 1.30 -9.98 -5.23
CA LEU A 19 2.74 -10.00 -5.52
C LEU A 19 3.40 -11.33 -5.10
N ASP A 20 2.61 -12.35 -4.74
CA ASP A 20 3.13 -13.64 -4.29
C ASP A 20 3.95 -14.37 -5.36
N THR A 21 3.79 -14.02 -6.64
CA THR A 21 4.55 -14.60 -7.75
C THR A 21 5.08 -13.51 -8.67
N VAL A 22 6.16 -13.81 -9.41
CA VAL A 22 6.71 -12.93 -10.46
C VAL A 22 5.64 -12.54 -11.49
N ARG A 23 4.76 -13.49 -11.87
CA ARG A 23 3.62 -13.22 -12.75
C ARG A 23 2.62 -12.24 -12.13
N GLY A 24 2.42 -12.32 -10.82
CA GLY A 24 1.62 -11.37 -10.05
C GLY A 24 2.20 -9.96 -10.11
N VAL A 25 3.51 -9.83 -9.91
CA VAL A 25 4.24 -8.56 -10.08
C VAL A 25 4.06 -8.01 -11.49
N ALA A 26 4.28 -8.82 -12.54
CA ALA A 26 4.10 -8.38 -13.92
C ALA A 26 2.68 -7.86 -14.19
N ARG A 27 1.66 -8.55 -13.69
CA ARG A 27 0.26 -8.11 -13.80
C ARG A 27 0.02 -6.80 -13.05
N TRP A 28 0.56 -6.67 -11.84
CA TRP A 28 0.42 -5.46 -11.04
C TRP A 28 1.09 -4.27 -11.72
N LEU A 29 2.29 -4.42 -12.29
CA LEU A 29 2.98 -3.38 -13.04
C LEU A 29 2.17 -2.92 -14.26
N GLN A 30 1.55 -3.85 -15.00
CA GLN A 30 0.66 -3.50 -16.11
C GLN A 30 -0.55 -2.66 -15.66
N GLN A 31 -1.14 -2.99 -14.51
CA GLN A 31 -2.25 -2.22 -13.91
C GLN A 31 -1.82 -0.84 -13.41
N GLN A 32 -0.53 -0.63 -13.12
CA GLN A 32 0.02 0.64 -12.68
C GLN A 32 0.64 1.46 -13.82
N SER A 33 0.53 1.01 -15.08
CA SER A 33 1.24 1.62 -16.22
C SER A 33 1.00 3.13 -16.38
N GLU A 34 -0.24 3.59 -16.20
CA GLU A 34 -0.58 5.03 -16.25
C GLU A 34 0.09 5.83 -15.12
N ASN A 35 0.11 5.29 -13.90
CA ASN A 35 0.77 5.92 -12.76
C ASN A 35 2.28 5.97 -12.95
N LEU A 36 2.88 4.87 -13.43
CA LEU A 36 4.32 4.76 -13.69
C LEU A 36 4.77 5.68 -14.82
N ALA A 37 3.93 5.89 -15.84
CA ALA A 37 4.21 6.85 -16.91
C ALA A 37 4.33 8.28 -16.38
N GLY A 38 3.55 8.64 -15.35
CA GLY A 38 3.67 9.93 -14.64
C GLY A 38 5.04 10.14 -13.99
N GLU A 39 5.65 9.05 -13.51
CA GLU A 39 7.00 9.01 -12.91
C GLU A 39 8.13 8.86 -13.97
N GLY A 40 7.78 8.91 -15.26
CA GLY A 40 8.76 8.74 -16.35
C GLY A 40 9.32 7.32 -16.44
N LEU A 41 8.58 6.32 -15.96
CA LEU A 41 8.90 4.89 -16.05
C LEU A 41 8.00 4.24 -17.11
N ALA A 42 8.58 3.74 -18.19
CA ALA A 42 7.82 2.99 -19.18
C ALA A 42 7.65 1.54 -18.71
N ALA A 43 6.40 1.07 -18.61
CA ALA A 43 6.08 -0.29 -18.19
C ALA A 43 6.71 -1.37 -19.08
N GLY A 44 7.04 -1.05 -20.34
CA GLY A 44 7.73 -1.94 -21.28
C GLY A 44 9.19 -2.23 -20.92
N ASP A 45 9.83 -1.37 -20.11
CA ASP A 45 11.23 -1.52 -19.70
C ASP A 45 11.39 -2.38 -18.44
N LEU A 46 10.27 -2.74 -17.80
CA LEU A 46 10.23 -3.49 -16.55
C LEU A 46 9.94 -4.97 -16.82
N VAL A 47 10.97 -5.80 -16.72
CA VAL A 47 10.83 -7.26 -16.65
C VAL A 47 10.66 -7.66 -15.19
N ALA A 48 9.55 -8.33 -14.87
CA ALA A 48 9.38 -8.89 -13.53
C ALA A 48 10.26 -10.13 -13.37
N ASP A 49 11.08 -10.14 -12.32
CA ASP A 49 11.87 -11.26 -11.84
C ASP A 49 11.77 -11.38 -10.31
N GLU A 50 12.48 -12.35 -9.72
CA GLU A 50 12.45 -12.57 -8.26
C GLU A 50 13.15 -11.45 -7.48
N GLU A 51 14.20 -10.83 -8.03
CA GLU A 51 14.92 -9.75 -7.35
C GLU A 51 14.03 -8.50 -7.22
N LEU A 52 13.39 -8.10 -8.32
CA LEU A 52 12.44 -7.00 -8.33
C LEU A 52 11.24 -7.30 -7.43
N ARG A 53 10.73 -8.54 -7.47
CA ARG A 53 9.64 -8.98 -6.59
C ARG A 53 10.01 -8.83 -5.12
N ASP A 54 11.17 -9.34 -4.71
CA ASP A 54 11.63 -9.28 -3.32
C ASP A 54 11.84 -7.83 -2.87
N ALA A 55 12.39 -6.97 -3.75
CA ALA A 55 12.55 -5.55 -3.47
C ALA A 55 11.20 -4.84 -3.25
N ILE A 56 10.21 -5.08 -4.13
CA ILE A 56 8.85 -4.52 -3.99
C ILE A 56 8.17 -5.03 -2.71
N ILE A 57 8.31 -6.33 -2.40
CA ILE A 57 7.76 -6.93 -1.17
C ILE A 57 8.42 -6.31 0.06
N GLY A 58 9.74 -6.07 0.04
CA GLY A 58 10.48 -5.40 1.09
C GLY A 58 9.92 -4.01 1.39
N VAL A 59 9.78 -3.17 0.35
CA VAL A 59 9.16 -1.83 0.47
C VAL A 59 7.74 -1.96 1.03
N ARG A 60 6.92 -2.87 0.50
CA ARG A 60 5.55 -3.07 0.98
C ARG A 60 5.50 -3.44 2.47
N ARG A 61 6.38 -4.33 2.93
CA ARG A 61 6.48 -4.74 4.35
C ARG A 61 6.84 -3.54 5.23
N ALA A 62 7.83 -2.75 4.83
CA ALA A 62 8.21 -1.53 5.53
C ALA A 62 7.03 -0.53 5.60
N VAL A 63 6.36 -0.28 4.47
CA VAL A 63 5.19 0.62 4.41
C VAL A 63 4.07 0.14 5.33
N ARG A 64 3.72 -1.15 5.30
CA ARG A 64 2.66 -1.69 6.16
C ARG A 64 3.01 -1.61 7.65
N ALA A 65 4.28 -1.78 8.01
CA ALA A 65 4.75 -1.56 9.38
C ALA A 65 4.67 -0.11 9.83
N LEU A 66 5.04 0.83 8.96
CA LEU A 66 4.88 2.26 9.25
C LEU A 66 3.40 2.67 9.30
N PHE A 67 2.54 2.06 8.49
CA PHE A 67 1.09 2.25 8.57
C PHE A 67 0.52 1.75 9.90
N ALA A 68 0.95 0.58 10.37
CA ALA A 68 0.61 0.08 11.69
C ALA A 68 1.03 1.06 12.81
N ARG A 69 2.21 1.68 12.69
CA ARG A 69 2.66 2.73 13.62
C ARG A 69 1.77 3.98 13.57
N VAL A 70 1.38 4.41 12.37
CA VAL A 70 0.52 5.60 12.18
C VAL A 70 -0.87 5.41 12.79
N VAL A 71 -1.47 4.22 12.67
CA VAL A 71 -2.83 3.99 13.18
C VAL A 71 -2.88 3.74 14.69
N SER A 72 -1.74 3.54 15.34
CA SER A 72 -1.65 3.38 16.80
C SER A 72 -2.26 4.58 17.54
N PRO A 73 -3.07 4.39 18.61
CA PRO A 73 -3.26 3.16 19.38
C PRO A 73 -4.34 2.21 18.85
N ALA A 74 -4.97 2.50 17.71
CA ALA A 74 -5.90 1.56 17.10
C ALA A 74 -5.13 0.31 16.60
N PRO A 75 -5.79 -0.87 16.54
CA PRO A 75 -5.12 -2.09 16.09
C PRO A 75 -4.63 -1.95 14.64
N PRO A 76 -3.50 -2.59 14.28
CA PRO A 76 -3.05 -2.66 12.88
C PRO A 76 -4.00 -3.54 12.05
N SER A 77 -3.75 -3.62 10.74
CA SER A 77 -4.46 -4.58 9.89
C SER A 77 -4.31 -6.01 10.44
N PRO A 78 -5.37 -6.83 10.46
CA PRO A 78 -5.29 -8.22 10.94
C PRO A 78 -4.24 -9.08 10.23
N ALA A 79 -3.91 -8.78 8.96
CA ALA A 79 -2.83 -9.49 8.24
C ALA A 79 -1.44 -9.24 8.82
N ASP A 80 -1.27 -8.15 9.56
CA ASP A 80 0.04 -7.67 10.01
C ASP A 80 0.32 -8.02 11.47
N ALA A 81 -0.71 -8.32 12.28
CA ALA A 81 -0.63 -8.39 13.75
C ALA A 81 0.51 -9.25 14.32
N HIS A 82 1.03 -10.22 13.57
CA HIS A 82 2.13 -11.11 13.99
C HIS A 82 3.33 -11.11 13.02
N ARG A 83 3.36 -10.20 12.05
CA ARG A 83 4.33 -10.21 10.93
C ARG A 83 4.97 -8.85 10.67
N LEU A 84 4.79 -7.89 11.59
CA LEU A 84 5.32 -6.55 11.44
C LEU A 84 6.83 -6.52 11.58
N MET A 85 7.47 -5.91 10.59
CA MET A 85 8.84 -5.43 10.70
C MET A 85 8.92 -4.42 11.87
N PRO A 86 9.98 -4.48 12.71
CA PRO A 86 10.25 -3.43 13.69
C PRO A 86 10.24 -2.04 13.05
N ALA A 87 9.73 -1.04 13.78
CA ALA A 87 9.45 0.26 13.18
C ALA A 87 10.71 1.03 12.74
N ASP A 88 11.82 0.82 13.44
CA ASP A 88 13.15 1.32 13.11
C ASP A 88 13.73 0.64 11.87
N GLU A 89 13.63 -0.69 11.77
CA GLU A 89 14.01 -1.44 10.56
C GLU A 89 13.16 -1.02 9.35
N ALA A 90 11.85 -0.85 9.54
CA ALA A 90 10.95 -0.39 8.49
C ALA A 90 11.29 1.01 7.99
N LEU A 91 11.61 1.93 8.91
CA LEU A 91 12.07 3.27 8.57
C LEU A 91 13.39 3.22 7.80
N ALA A 92 14.36 2.45 8.28
CA ALA A 92 15.66 2.31 7.63
C ALA A 92 15.54 1.70 6.23
N HIS A 93 14.75 0.64 6.07
CA HIS A 93 14.53 -0.03 4.80
C HIS A 93 13.85 0.90 3.79
N LEU A 94 12.82 1.64 4.21
CA LEU A 94 12.12 2.57 3.34
C LEU A 94 13.04 3.71 2.86
N ASN A 95 13.79 4.31 3.80
CA ASN A 95 14.72 5.39 3.47
C ASN A 95 15.86 4.90 2.57
N ALA A 96 16.40 3.70 2.83
CA ALA A 96 17.44 3.11 2.00
C ALA A 96 16.92 2.86 0.58
N ALA A 97 15.72 2.29 0.42
CA ALA A 97 15.11 2.07 -0.89
C ALA A 97 14.90 3.37 -1.66
N ALA A 98 14.37 4.42 -1.02
CA ALA A 98 14.18 5.73 -1.64
C ALA A 98 15.50 6.38 -2.09
N ALA A 99 16.57 6.20 -1.30
CA ALA A 99 17.89 6.77 -1.57
C ALA A 99 18.67 6.07 -2.69
N ARG A 100 18.21 4.90 -3.17
CA ARG A 100 18.87 4.17 -4.27
C ARG A 100 18.84 4.92 -5.60
N GLU A 101 17.92 5.85 -5.76
CA GLU A 101 17.82 6.68 -6.97
C GLU A 101 18.16 8.13 -6.63
N PRO A 102 19.36 8.61 -6.99
CA PRO A 102 19.70 10.02 -6.92
C PRO A 102 18.81 10.81 -7.90
N VAL A 103 18.00 11.71 -7.36
CA VAL A 103 17.10 12.57 -8.12
C VAL A 103 17.41 14.05 -7.91
N ALA A 104 17.32 14.84 -8.98
CA ALA A 104 17.39 16.29 -8.93
C ALA A 104 16.01 16.90 -9.22
N PRO A 105 15.49 17.83 -8.39
CA PRO A 105 14.28 18.56 -8.71
C PRO A 105 14.46 19.39 -9.98
N GLN A 106 13.50 19.31 -10.89
CA GLN A 106 13.44 20.08 -12.12
C GLN A 106 12.07 20.74 -12.26
N LEU A 107 12.05 22.01 -12.66
CA LEU A 107 10.82 22.69 -13.04
C LEU A 107 10.45 22.29 -14.47
N HIS A 108 9.33 21.59 -14.63
CA HIS A 108 8.74 21.31 -15.94
C HIS A 108 7.62 22.32 -16.20
N TRP A 109 7.78 23.13 -17.24
CA TRP A 109 6.81 24.14 -17.65
C TRP A 109 6.33 23.86 -19.07
N PRO A 110 5.16 23.22 -19.25
CA PRO A 110 4.62 22.96 -20.59
C PRO A 110 4.14 24.28 -21.23
N ALA A 111 4.11 24.31 -22.58
CA ALA A 111 3.61 25.47 -23.33
C ALA A 111 2.15 25.81 -23.00
N GLU A 112 1.35 24.78 -22.72
CA GLU A 112 0.00 24.90 -22.18
C GLU A 112 -0.09 24.14 -20.84
N GLY A 113 -0.57 24.80 -19.80
CA GLY A 113 -0.75 24.23 -18.46
C GLY A 113 0.06 24.91 -17.35
N ALA A 114 -0.11 24.41 -16.14
CA ALA A 114 0.61 24.90 -14.96
C ALA A 114 2.02 24.29 -14.87
N PRO A 115 3.02 25.02 -14.34
CA PRO A 115 4.32 24.45 -14.03
C PRO A 115 4.19 23.37 -12.96
N ALA A 116 4.99 22.31 -13.09
CA ALA A 116 5.07 21.23 -12.12
C ALA A 116 6.53 20.93 -11.78
N ALA A 117 6.80 20.65 -10.50
CA ALA A 117 8.05 20.04 -10.11
C ALA A 117 8.07 18.59 -10.61
N ARG A 118 9.19 18.17 -11.20
CA ARG A 118 9.48 16.78 -11.56
C ARG A 118 10.82 16.38 -10.98
N LEU A 119 11.00 15.09 -10.75
CA LEU A 119 12.27 14.53 -10.31
C LEU A 119 13.00 13.97 -11.54
N LEU A 120 14.16 14.52 -11.85
CA LEU A 120 15.05 13.98 -12.86
C LEU A 120 15.95 12.94 -12.21
N SER A 121 15.84 11.70 -12.67
CA SER A 121 16.68 10.59 -12.25
C SER A 121 18.02 10.59 -12.96
N ALA A 122 19.10 10.32 -12.23
CA ALA A 122 20.40 9.96 -12.81
C ALA A 122 20.60 8.44 -12.91
N GLU A 123 19.65 7.65 -12.40
CA GLU A 123 19.71 6.19 -12.45
C GLU A 123 19.25 5.68 -13.83
N ALA A 124 19.98 4.70 -14.38
CA ALA A 124 19.66 4.10 -15.66
C ALA A 124 18.83 2.82 -15.51
N ASP A 125 18.96 2.12 -14.38
CA ASP A 125 18.26 0.87 -14.12
C ASP A 125 16.76 1.14 -13.80
N PRO A 126 15.82 0.72 -14.66
CA PRO A 126 14.39 0.93 -14.42
C PRO A 126 13.86 0.20 -13.18
N HIS A 127 14.49 -0.91 -12.77
CA HIS A 127 14.09 -1.66 -11.56
C HIS A 127 14.42 -0.87 -10.30
N VAL A 128 15.62 -0.28 -10.25
CA VAL A 128 16.06 0.58 -9.14
C VAL A 128 15.16 1.79 -9.03
N ARG A 129 14.89 2.46 -10.15
CA ARG A 129 14.00 3.63 -10.21
C ARG A 129 12.59 3.30 -9.74
N LEU A 130 12.03 2.18 -10.16
CA LEU A 130 10.70 1.74 -9.72
C LEU A 130 10.64 1.54 -8.20
N VAL A 131 11.59 0.80 -7.63
CA VAL A 131 11.61 0.52 -6.18
C VAL A 131 11.80 1.82 -5.39
N ALA A 132 12.68 2.70 -5.85
CA ALA A 132 12.92 4.00 -5.22
C ALA A 132 11.70 4.93 -5.34
N ALA A 133 11.01 4.96 -6.48
CA ALA A 133 9.77 5.71 -6.66
C ALA A 133 8.67 5.23 -5.72
N LEU A 134 8.45 3.91 -5.62
CA LEU A 134 7.48 3.35 -4.67
C LEU A 134 7.82 3.68 -3.21
N ALA A 135 9.11 3.74 -2.87
CA ALA A 135 9.56 4.14 -1.54
C ALA A 135 9.34 5.65 -1.30
N ARG A 136 9.66 6.51 -2.27
CA ARG A 136 9.42 7.96 -2.18
C ARG A 136 7.93 8.29 -2.09
N ASP A 137 7.07 7.66 -2.89
CA ASP A 137 5.62 7.80 -2.79
C ASP A 137 5.11 7.51 -1.37
N ALA A 138 5.68 6.49 -0.72
CA ALA A 138 5.33 6.17 0.65
C ALA A 138 5.89 7.18 1.65
N VAL A 139 7.09 7.72 1.44
CA VAL A 139 7.66 8.81 2.25
C VAL A 139 6.80 10.06 2.15
N ASP A 140 6.41 10.45 0.94
CA ASP A 140 5.56 11.62 0.69
C ASP A 140 4.18 11.44 1.35
N PHE A 141 3.59 10.25 1.21
CA PHE A 141 2.34 9.92 1.89
C PHE A 141 2.46 9.97 3.43
N LEU A 142 3.53 9.38 3.99
CA LEU A 142 3.76 9.30 5.43
C LEU A 142 4.20 10.63 6.05
N SER A 143 4.70 11.58 5.26
CA SER A 143 5.03 12.93 5.72
C SER A 143 3.91 13.94 5.44
N GLY A 144 2.97 13.60 4.55
CA GLY A 144 1.86 14.43 4.15
C GLY A 144 0.62 14.39 5.07
N PRO A 145 -0.36 15.28 4.82
CA PRO A 145 -1.56 15.41 5.65
C PRO A 145 -2.52 14.21 5.53
N GLU A 146 -2.49 13.48 4.41
CA GLU A 146 -3.34 12.29 4.22
C GLU A 146 -3.05 11.18 5.24
N ARG A 147 -1.83 11.16 5.80
CA ARG A 147 -1.46 10.27 6.90
C ARG A 147 -2.49 10.30 8.03
N GLU A 148 -3.03 11.47 8.37
CA GLU A 148 -3.99 11.62 9.47
C GLU A 148 -5.34 10.94 9.21
N GLN A 149 -5.65 10.70 7.94
CA GLN A 149 -6.86 10.03 7.47
C GLN A 149 -6.67 8.51 7.35
N LEU A 150 -5.45 7.99 7.48
CA LEU A 150 -5.14 6.57 7.37
C LEU A 150 -5.80 5.75 8.48
N ARG A 151 -6.50 4.67 8.13
CA ARG A 151 -7.12 3.73 9.06
C ARG A 151 -6.91 2.29 8.59
N ALA A 152 -6.87 1.34 9.52
CA ALA A 152 -7.00 -0.07 9.23
C ALA A 152 -8.50 -0.46 9.19
N CYS A 153 -8.91 -1.29 8.25
CA CYS A 153 -10.29 -1.77 8.20
C CYS A 153 -10.44 -3.06 9.02
N HIS A 154 -11.27 -3.02 10.05
CA HIS A 154 -11.53 -4.16 10.96
C HIS A 154 -12.83 -4.90 10.64
N ALA A 155 -13.38 -4.73 9.44
CA ALA A 155 -14.53 -5.54 9.04
C ALA A 155 -14.11 -7.02 8.99
N PRO A 156 -15.01 -7.97 9.31
CA PRO A 156 -14.71 -9.39 9.19
C PRO A 156 -14.10 -9.70 7.83
N ARG A 157 -12.97 -10.43 7.85
CA ARG A 157 -12.22 -10.82 6.65
C ARG A 157 -11.70 -9.62 5.84
N CYS A 158 -11.34 -8.51 6.49
CA CYS A 158 -10.68 -7.37 5.82
C CYS A 158 -9.29 -7.14 6.40
N VAL A 159 -8.34 -6.83 5.53
CA VAL A 159 -6.91 -6.62 5.87
C VAL A 159 -6.32 -5.38 5.21
N ARG A 160 -7.18 -4.49 4.73
CA ARG A 160 -6.76 -3.28 4.00
C ARG A 160 -6.60 -2.10 4.94
N TYR A 161 -5.59 -1.28 4.65
CA TYR A 161 -5.57 0.12 5.06
C TYR A 161 -6.37 0.97 4.08
N PHE A 162 -6.94 2.06 4.55
CA PHE A 162 -7.71 2.99 3.72
C PHE A 162 -7.60 4.41 4.24
N LEU A 163 -7.85 5.39 3.36
CA LEU A 163 -8.02 6.78 3.72
C LEU A 163 -9.49 7.07 3.98
N LYS A 164 -9.75 7.67 5.14
CA LYS A 164 -11.08 8.07 5.57
C LYS A 164 -11.52 9.32 4.83
N SER A 165 -12.54 9.24 3.97
CA SER A 165 -13.04 10.37 3.19
C SER A 165 -14.00 11.28 3.98
N HIS A 166 -14.61 10.79 5.05
CA HIS A 166 -15.48 11.58 5.91
C HIS A 166 -15.53 11.04 7.35
N GLY A 167 -15.84 11.91 8.32
CA GLY A 167 -15.77 11.64 9.77
C GLY A 167 -16.52 10.39 10.29
N ARG A 168 -17.52 9.89 9.55
CA ARG A 168 -18.29 8.68 9.90
C ARG A 168 -17.85 7.38 9.21
N GLN A 169 -16.87 7.43 8.31
CA GLN A 169 -16.42 6.23 7.62
C GLN A 169 -15.57 5.35 8.55
N GLU A 170 -16.10 4.19 8.91
CA GLU A 170 -15.42 3.17 9.74
C GLU A 170 -14.81 2.04 8.89
N TRP A 171 -15.25 1.90 7.63
CA TRP A 171 -14.91 0.78 6.77
C TRP A 171 -14.35 1.24 5.43
N CYS A 172 -13.42 0.48 4.85
CA CYS A 172 -12.78 0.84 3.59
C CYS A 172 -13.75 0.89 2.40
N LYS A 173 -14.84 0.10 2.44
CA LYS A 173 -15.89 0.04 1.41
C LYS A 173 -17.26 -0.28 2.03
N PRO A 174 -18.39 0.08 1.39
CA PRO A 174 -19.73 -0.25 1.88
C PRO A 174 -19.95 -1.74 2.15
N SER A 175 -19.41 -2.63 1.30
CA SER A 175 -19.49 -4.08 1.48
C SER A 175 -18.83 -4.57 2.78
N CYS A 176 -17.80 -3.89 3.27
CA CYS A 176 -17.18 -4.19 4.55
C CYS A 176 -18.11 -3.86 5.73
N GLY A 177 -18.84 -2.75 5.64
CA GLY A 177 -19.88 -2.40 6.62
C GLY A 177 -21.03 -3.40 6.65
N ASN A 178 -21.46 -3.90 5.49
CA ASN A 178 -22.46 -4.97 5.41
C ASN A 178 -21.97 -6.26 6.09
N ARG A 179 -20.72 -6.69 5.82
CA ARG A 179 -20.14 -7.86 6.50
C ARG A 179 -20.09 -7.69 8.02
N ALA A 180 -19.69 -6.51 8.51
CA ALA A 180 -19.67 -6.23 9.94
C ALA A 180 -21.08 -6.30 10.57
N ARG A 181 -22.09 -5.76 9.89
CA ARG A 181 -23.50 -5.84 10.35
C ARG A 181 -24.00 -7.28 10.42
N VAL A 182 -23.71 -8.07 9.39
CA VAL A 182 -24.12 -9.48 9.30
C VAL A 182 -23.45 -10.32 10.40
N ALA A 183 -22.14 -10.13 10.63
CA ALA A 183 -21.43 -10.84 11.70
C ALA A 183 -22.03 -10.55 13.09
N ARG A 184 -22.30 -9.28 13.42
CA ARG A 184 -22.96 -8.89 14.67
C ARG A 184 -24.38 -9.45 14.81
N HIS A 185 -25.08 -9.71 13.71
CA HIS A 185 -26.39 -10.37 13.77
C HIS A 185 -26.23 -11.86 14.11
N TYR A 186 -25.31 -12.57 13.44
CA TYR A 186 -25.02 -13.98 13.72
C TYR A 186 -24.51 -14.22 15.14
N GLU A 187 -23.65 -13.35 15.68
CA GLU A 187 -23.17 -13.42 17.07
C GLU A 187 -24.34 -13.33 18.06
N ARG A 188 -25.29 -12.43 17.83
CA ARG A 188 -26.47 -12.29 18.68
C ARG A 188 -27.41 -13.49 18.57
N THR A 189 -27.69 -13.99 17.38
CA THR A 189 -28.61 -15.12 17.20
C THR A 189 -28.05 -16.45 17.69
N ARG A 190 -26.71 -16.66 17.60
CA ARG A 190 -26.03 -17.80 18.22
C ARG A 190 -25.96 -17.69 19.75
N GLY A 191 -25.81 -16.48 20.29
CA GLY A 191 -25.87 -16.25 21.74
C GLY A 191 -27.25 -16.54 22.35
N THR A 192 -28.34 -16.34 21.59
CA THR A 192 -29.71 -16.64 22.03
C THR A 192 -30.09 -18.13 21.94
N THR A 193 -29.36 -18.94 21.15
CA THR A 193 -29.63 -20.39 21.01
C THR A 193 -28.81 -21.27 21.96
N ALA A 194 -27.93 -20.68 22.77
CA ALA A 194 -27.07 -21.38 23.73
C ALA A 194 -27.34 -20.94 25.19
N GLY A 195 -28.61 -20.92 25.60
CA GLY A 195 -29.02 -20.73 26.99
C GLY A 195 -29.97 -21.86 27.43
N PRO A 196 -29.64 -22.64 28.48
CA PRO A 196 -30.64 -23.42 29.22
C PRO A 196 -31.55 -22.51 30.05
#